data_AF-A0A2W0AFR3-F1
#
_entry.id   AF-A0A2W0AFR3-F1
#
_cell.length_a   1.000
_cell.length_b   1.000
_cell.length_c   1.000
_cell.angle_alpha   90.00
_cell.angle_beta   90.00
_cell.angle_gamma   90.00
#
_symmetry.space_group_name_H-M   'P 1'
#
loop_
_entity.id
_entity.type
_entity.pdbx_description
1 polymer ?
#
loop_
_entity_poly.entity_id
_entity_poly.type
_entity_poly.pdbx_seq_one_letter_code
_entity_poly.pdbx_strand_id
1 'polypeptide(L)'
;MLSIREDRDDDPIKDWSFMKPTLFLRIASLLTLIHCILHTIGGVLAGPKHGAEEASVIETMKPRRFDVMGSMRSYWDFFFGYGLFITLALLVQAVLFWQLARVMKTNSALAKPGCGSVSV
;
A
#
# COMPACT_ATOMS: atom_id res chain seq x y z
N MET A 1 -20.59 -45.16 -44.21
CA MET A 1 -21.30 -44.12 -43.44
C MET A 1 -20.53 -43.89 -42.15
N LEU A 2 -19.43 -43.12 -42.23
CA LEU A 2 -18.54 -42.82 -41.10
C LEU A 2 -19.02 -41.50 -40.48
N SER A 3 -19.82 -41.60 -39.43
CA SER A 3 -20.16 -40.46 -38.58
C SER A 3 -19.02 -40.25 -37.60
N ILE A 4 -17.99 -39.50 -38.01
CA ILE A 4 -17.00 -38.95 -37.09
C ILE A 4 -17.76 -38.07 -36.09
N ARG A 5 -17.89 -38.56 -34.86
CA ARG A 5 -18.39 -37.78 -33.75
C ARG A 5 -17.20 -36.99 -33.23
N GLU A 6 -17.20 -35.71 -33.57
CA GLU A 6 -16.33 -34.68 -33.01
C GLU A 6 -16.60 -34.63 -31.50
N ASP A 7 -15.85 -35.43 -30.75
CA ASP A 7 -15.70 -35.29 -29.30
C ASP A 7 -14.85 -34.03 -29.11
N ARG A 8 -15.53 -32.89 -29.24
CA ARG A 8 -15.01 -31.56 -28.93
C ARG A 8 -14.49 -31.68 -27.51
N ASP A 9 -13.19 -31.50 -27.37
CA ASP A 9 -12.51 -31.31 -26.10
C ASP A 9 -13.36 -30.36 -25.25
N ASP A 10 -14.21 -30.92 -24.39
CA ASP A 10 -14.65 -30.27 -23.17
C ASP A 10 -13.40 -30.28 -22.29
N ASP A 11 -12.38 -29.51 -22.68
CA ASP A 11 -11.36 -29.14 -21.75
C ASP A 11 -12.13 -28.46 -20.62
N PRO A 12 -12.10 -29.02 -19.39
CA PRO A 12 -12.67 -28.32 -18.27
C PRO A 12 -11.74 -27.13 -18.14
N ILE A 13 -12.08 -26.02 -18.83
CA ILE A 13 -11.50 -24.71 -18.63
C ILE A 13 -11.86 -24.45 -17.18
N LYS A 14 -10.92 -24.92 -16.37
CA LYS A 14 -10.87 -24.89 -14.93
C LYS A 14 -11.31 -23.48 -14.65
N ASP A 15 -12.47 -23.36 -13.99
CA ASP A 15 -12.97 -22.11 -13.48
C ASP A 15 -11.89 -21.61 -12.52
N TRP A 16 -10.92 -20.92 -13.09
CA TRP A 16 -9.97 -20.10 -12.41
C TRP A 16 -10.82 -18.93 -11.94
N SER A 17 -11.56 -19.19 -10.86
CA SER A 17 -12.33 -18.20 -10.15
C SER A 17 -11.38 -17.03 -9.87
N PHE A 18 -11.43 -16.03 -10.75
CA PHE A 18 -10.57 -14.87 -10.68
C PHE A 18 -10.98 -14.15 -9.40
N MET A 19 -10.15 -14.30 -8.36
CA MET A 19 -10.34 -13.61 -7.10
C MET A 19 -10.48 -12.12 -7.41
N LYS A 20 -11.61 -11.53 -6.97
CA LYS A 20 -11.95 -10.14 -7.30
C LYS A 20 -10.77 -9.24 -6.92
N PRO A 21 -10.11 -8.56 -7.88
CA PRO A 21 -8.92 -7.75 -7.59
C PRO A 21 -9.21 -6.63 -6.57
N THR A 22 -10.49 -6.25 -6.41
CA THR A 22 -10.97 -5.39 -5.33
C THR A 22 -10.68 -5.91 -3.91
N LEU A 23 -10.68 -7.24 -3.70
CA LEU A 23 -10.37 -7.86 -2.41
C LEU A 23 -8.89 -7.66 -2.05
N PHE A 24 -7.99 -7.92 -2.99
CA PHE A 24 -6.55 -7.71 -2.80
C PHE A 24 -6.22 -6.25 -2.50
N LEU A 25 -6.84 -5.29 -3.22
CA LEU A 25 -6.61 -3.86 -2.98
C LEU A 25 -7.13 -3.37 -1.62
N ARG A 26 -8.22 -3.96 -1.12
CA ARG A 26 -8.71 -3.67 0.24
C ARG A 26 -7.76 -4.19 1.30
N ILE A 27 -7.28 -5.43 1.14
CA ILE A 27 -6.30 -6.01 2.06
C ILE A 27 -5.00 -5.19 2.03
N ALA A 28 -4.52 -4.81 0.84
CA ALA A 28 -3.34 -3.95 0.69
C ALA A 28 -3.54 -2.61 1.40
N SER A 29 -4.68 -1.93 1.21
CA SER A 29 -4.99 -0.67 1.90
C SER A 29 -4.97 -0.82 3.43
N LEU A 30 -5.55 -1.90 3.97
CA LEU A 30 -5.52 -2.20 5.41
C LEU A 30 -4.10 -2.49 5.91
N LEU A 31 -3.33 -3.29 5.18
CA LEU A 31 -1.94 -3.58 5.51
C LEU A 31 -1.09 -2.31 5.51
N THR A 32 -1.31 -1.41 4.55
CA THR A 32 -0.62 -0.12 4.49
C THR A 32 -0.99 0.79 5.66
N LEU A 33 -2.25 0.79 6.11
CA LEU A 33 -2.64 1.50 7.33
C LEU A 33 -1.98 0.93 8.58
N ILE A 34 -1.95 -0.40 8.72
CA ILE A 34 -1.26 -1.06 9.83
C ILE A 34 0.23 -0.72 9.80
N HIS A 35 0.85 -0.75 8.61
CA HIS A 35 2.25 -0.36 8.43
C HIS A 35 2.49 1.11 8.78
N CYS A 36 1.56 2.01 8.44
CA CYS A 36 1.61 3.42 8.85
C CYS A 36 1.60 3.58 10.38
N ILE A 37 0.71 2.86 11.06
CA ILE A 37 0.63 2.87 12.53
C ILE A 37 1.92 2.29 13.12
N LEU A 38 2.39 1.15 12.61
CA LEU A 38 3.61 0.50 13.08
C LEU A 38 4.85 1.37 12.84
N HIS A 39 4.94 2.06 11.71
CA HIS A 39 6.04 2.98 11.42
C HIS A 39 6.01 4.22 12.32
N THR A 40 4.81 4.75 12.60
CA THR A 40 4.66 5.91 13.47
C THR A 40 4.99 5.58 14.92
N ILE A 41 4.48 4.45 15.43
CA ILE A 41 4.70 4.02 16.81
C ILE A 41 6.11 3.43 17.00
N GLY A 42 6.56 2.61 16.05
CA GLY A 42 7.82 1.86 16.13
C GLY A 42 9.04 2.58 15.58
N GLY A 43 8.87 3.54 14.66
CA GLY A 43 9.98 4.28 14.04
C GLY A 43 10.11 5.71 14.58
N VAL A 44 9.00 6.46 14.63
CA VAL A 44 9.03 7.90 14.97
C VAL A 44 8.93 8.14 16.47
N LEU A 45 8.09 7.37 17.17
CA LEU A 45 7.81 7.55 18.60
C LEU A 45 8.56 6.57 19.51
N ALA A 46 9.16 5.52 18.96
CA ALA A 46 9.95 4.59 19.76
C ALA A 46 11.24 5.28 20.22
N GLY A 47 11.37 5.46 21.54
CA GLY A 47 12.63 5.86 22.15
C GLY A 47 13.71 4.78 21.95
N PRO A 48 15.00 5.12 22.12
CA PRO A 48 16.11 4.17 21.97
C PRO A 48 15.87 2.96 22.87
N LYS A 49 15.75 1.78 22.26
CA LYS A 49 15.47 0.51 22.94
C LYS A 49 16.69 -0.40 23.01
N HIS A 50 17.78 -0.08 22.29
CA HIS A 50 18.96 -0.95 22.17
C HIS A 50 20.06 -0.64 23.19
N GLY A 51 19.74 0.03 24.30
CA GLY A 51 20.64 0.18 25.46
C GLY A 51 21.37 1.51 25.55
N ALA A 52 22.21 1.64 26.59
CA ALA A 52 22.89 2.89 26.95
C ALA A 52 23.84 3.43 25.85
N GLU A 53 24.37 2.55 25.01
CA GLU A 53 25.29 2.90 23.92
C GLU A 53 24.58 3.67 22.80
N GLU A 54 23.41 3.19 22.36
CA GLU A 54 22.55 3.86 21.36
C GLU A 54 22.12 5.26 21.85
N ALA A 55 21.75 5.37 23.14
CA ALA A 55 21.41 6.64 23.76
C ALA A 55 22.58 7.65 23.73
N SER A 56 23.81 7.20 24.00
CA SER A 56 25.02 8.05 23.97
C SER A 56 25.37 8.54 22.56
N VAL A 57 25.16 7.71 21.54
CA VAL A 57 25.37 8.08 20.13
C VAL A 57 24.32 9.12 19.71
N ILE A 58 23.07 8.91 20.08
CA ILE A 58 21.98 9.87 19.82
C ILE A 58 22.27 11.21 20.53
N GLU A 59 22.72 11.16 21.79
CA GLU A 59 23.08 12.35 22.56
C GLU A 59 24.24 13.13 21.93
N THR A 60 25.23 12.43 21.37
CA THR A 60 26.34 13.08 20.64
C THR A 60 25.96 13.57 19.24
N MET A 61 24.92 13.03 18.61
CA MET A 61 24.40 13.48 17.31
C MET A 61 23.49 14.72 17.41
N LYS A 62 22.74 14.88 18.51
CA LYS A 62 21.84 16.03 18.73
C LYS A 62 22.50 17.41 18.65
N PRO A 63 23.66 17.67 19.29
CA PRO A 63 24.27 19.00 19.30
C PRO A 63 25.07 19.31 18.02
N ARG A 64 25.45 18.29 17.24
CA ARG A 64 26.19 18.47 15.98
C ARG A 64 25.25 18.98 14.90
N ARG A 65 25.19 20.30 14.78
CA ARG A 65 24.45 21.02 13.74
C ARG A 65 25.37 21.27 12.55
N PHE A 66 24.88 20.90 11.37
CA PHE A 66 25.54 21.19 10.11
C PHE A 66 24.74 22.26 9.38
N ASP A 67 25.42 23.10 8.61
CA ASP A 67 24.76 24.01 7.69
C ASP A 67 24.24 23.17 6.52
N VAL A 68 22.92 23.02 6.45
CA VAL A 68 22.26 22.35 5.33
C VAL A 68 21.36 23.38 4.67
N MET A 69 21.73 23.80 3.46
CA MET A 69 21.00 24.79 2.66
C MET A 69 20.75 26.12 3.40
N GLY A 70 21.70 26.58 4.23
CA GLY A 70 21.59 27.84 4.98
C GLY A 70 20.81 27.72 6.29
N SER A 71 20.40 26.51 6.69
CA SER A 71 19.74 26.25 7.97
C SER A 71 20.60 25.33 8.84
N MET A 72 20.85 25.75 10.08
CA MET A 72 21.56 24.95 11.07
C MET A 72 20.68 23.80 11.59
N ARG A 73 20.81 22.61 11.00
CA ARG A 73 20.03 21.41 11.36
C ARG A 73 20.96 20.31 11.84
N SER A 74 20.55 19.58 12.87
CA SER A 74 21.28 18.40 13.32
C SER A 74 20.84 17.18 12.53
N TYR A 75 21.68 16.14 12.51
CA TYR A 75 21.33 14.85 11.92
C TYR A 75 20.05 14.26 12.55
N TRP A 76 19.82 14.55 13.84
CA TRP A 76 18.61 14.15 14.56
C TRP A 76 17.33 14.77 13.99
N ASP A 77 17.36 16.06 13.62
CA ASP A 77 16.23 16.75 12.99
C ASP A 77 15.89 16.13 11.63
N PHE A 78 16.89 15.73 10.85
CA PHE A 78 16.70 15.03 9.58
C PHE A 78 16.11 13.63 9.78
N PHE A 79 16.61 12.88 10.75
CA PHE A 79 16.10 11.54 11.06
C PHE A 79 14.62 11.59 11.46
N PHE A 80 14.25 12.52 12.34
CA PHE A 80 12.86 12.69 12.76
C PHE A 80 11.98 13.19 11.62
N GLY A 81 12.44 14.18 10.84
CA GLY A 81 11.74 14.69 9.67
C GLY A 81 11.50 13.63 8.59
N TYR A 82 12.48 12.78 8.35
CA TYR A 82 12.37 11.65 7.41
C TYR A 82 11.34 10.62 7.90
N GLY A 83 11.32 10.35 9.20
CA GLY A 83 10.28 9.51 9.81
C GLY A 83 8.87 10.05 9.59
N LEU A 84 8.67 11.36 9.79
CA LEU A 84 7.39 12.03 9.51
C LEU A 84 7.02 11.99 8.02
N PHE A 85 7.99 12.20 7.13
CA PHE A 85 7.79 12.14 5.69
C PHE A 85 7.30 10.76 5.25
N ILE A 86 7.89 9.69 5.77
CA ILE A 86 7.45 8.31 5.47
C ILE A 86 6.03 8.08 6.00
N THR A 87 5.70 8.51 7.22
CA THR A 87 4.33 8.39 7.75
C THR A 87 3.31 9.09 6.84
N LEU A 88 3.61 10.30 6.34
CA LEU A 88 2.74 11.00 5.39
C LEU A 88 2.63 10.24 4.05
N ALA A 89 3.74 9.75 3.51
CA ALA A 89 3.74 8.96 2.28
C ALA A 89 2.88 7.69 2.40
N LEU A 90 2.96 7.00 3.55
CA LEU A 90 2.17 5.81 3.84
C LEU A 90 0.66 6.11 3.96
N LEU A 91 0.29 7.24 4.59
CA LEU A 91 -1.10 7.69 4.62
C LEU A 91 -1.64 7.93 3.21
N VAL A 92 -0.87 8.63 2.38
CA VAL A 92 -1.24 8.87 0.97
C VAL A 92 -1.38 7.55 0.22
N GLN A 93 -0.44 6.61 0.40
CA GLN A 93 -0.49 5.30 -0.23
C GLN A 93 -1.74 4.50 0.18
N ALA A 94 -2.12 4.53 1.45
CA ALA A 94 -3.31 3.87 1.96
C ALA A 94 -4.60 4.44 1.31
N VAL A 95 -4.68 5.77 1.17
CA VAL A 95 -5.79 6.45 0.49
C VAL A 95 -5.82 6.09 -1.00
N LEU A 96 -4.66 6.04 -1.67
CA LEU A 96 -4.58 5.65 -3.08
C LEU A 96 -5.11 4.23 -3.30
N PHE A 97 -4.68 3.25 -2.48
CA PHE A 97 -5.18 1.88 -2.56
C PHE A 97 -6.69 1.79 -2.28
N TRP A 98 -7.20 2.62 -1.36
CA TRP A 98 -8.63 2.70 -1.10
C TRP A 98 -9.41 3.25 -2.30
N GLN A 99 -8.92 4.31 -2.95
CA GLN A 99 -9.56 4.89 -4.13
C GLN A 99 -9.52 3.93 -5.33
N LEU A 100 -8.38 3.27 -5.56
CA LEU A 100 -8.24 2.22 -6.58
C LEU A 100 -9.25 1.09 -6.37
N ALA A 101 -9.43 0.62 -5.13
CA ALA A 101 -10.44 -0.38 -4.81
C ALA A 101 -11.88 0.09 -5.12
N ARG A 102 -12.19 1.38 -4.88
CA ARG A 102 -13.50 1.95 -5.21
C ARG A 102 -13.75 2.00 -6.71
N VAL A 103 -12.78 2.48 -7.50
CA VAL A 103 -12.89 2.58 -8.97
C VAL A 103 -13.06 1.20 -9.61
N MET A 104 -12.33 0.19 -9.12
CA MET A 104 -12.45 -1.17 -9.65
C MET A 104 -13.80 -1.83 -9.32
N LYS A 105 -14.43 -1.47 -8.18
CA LYS A 105 -15.78 -1.94 -7.83
C LYS A 105 -16.85 -1.33 -8.76
N THR A 106 -16.71 -0.07 -9.14
CA THR A 106 -17.67 0.61 -10.03
C THR A 106 -17.61 0.05 -11.47
N ASN A 107 -16.41 -0.21 -11.99
CA ASN A 107 -16.26 -0.77 -13.35
C ASN A 107 -16.74 -2.22 -13.48
N SER A 108 -16.61 -3.02 -12.42
CA SER A 108 -17.17 -4.39 -12.39
C SER A 108 -18.71 -4.41 -12.26
N ALA A 109 -19.34 -3.35 -11.74
CA ALA A 109 -20.79 -3.18 -11.76
C ALA A 109 -21.32 -2.76 -13.13
N LEU A 110 -20.53 -2.01 -13.92
CA LEU A 110 -20.83 -1.67 -15.32
C LEU A 110 -20.73 -2.86 -16.29
N ALA A 111 -19.97 -3.90 -15.91
CA ALA A 111 -19.86 -5.15 -16.66
C ALA A 111 -20.96 -6.18 -16.36
N LYS A 112 -22.01 -5.81 -15.60
CA LYS A 112 -23.26 -6.58 -15.63
C LYS A 112 -24.05 -6.05 -16.83
N PRO A 113 -24.23 -6.82 -17.92
CA PRO A 113 -25.13 -6.42 -18.97
C PRO A 113 -26.54 -6.49 -18.38
N GLY A 114 -26.98 -5.40 -17.77
CA GLY A 114 -28.38 -5.06 -17.75
C GLY A 114 -28.76 -4.95 -19.21
N CYS A 115 -29.63 -5.85 -19.65
CA CYS A 115 -30.44 -5.74 -20.85
C CYS A 115 -31.13 -4.36 -20.82
N GLY A 116 -30.42 -3.34 -21.28
CA GLY A 116 -30.91 -2.00 -21.52
C GLY A 116 -30.96 -1.87 -23.02
N SER A 117 -32.09 -2.28 -23.60
CA SER A 117 -32.43 -1.97 -24.99
C SER A 117 -32.40 -0.46 -25.14
N VAL A 118 -31.29 0.07 -25.66
CA VAL A 118 -31.23 1.42 -26.21
C VAL A 118 -31.88 1.33 -27.58
N SER A 119 -33.12 1.79 -27.65
CA SER A 119 -33.76 2.15 -28.92
C SER A 119 -33.00 3.29 -29.57
N VAL A 120 -32.54 3.06 -30.79
CA VAL A 120 -32.37 4.08 -31.84
C VAL A 120 -33.01 3.51 -33.10
#